data_AF-A0A2M8G795-F1
#
_entry.id   AF-A0A2M8G795-F1
#
_cell.length_a   1.000
_cell.length_b   1.000
_cell.length_c   1.000
_cell.angle_alpha   90.00
_cell.angle_beta   90.00
_cell.angle_gamma   90.00
#
_symmetry.space_group_name_H-M   'P 1'
#
loop_
_entity.id
_entity.type
_entity.pdbx_description
1 polymer ?
#
loop_
_entity_poly.entity_id
_entity_poly.type
_entity_poly.pdbx_seq_one_letter_code
_entity_poly.pdbx_strand_id
1 'polypeptide(L)'
;MKDNKSIYLLAGFLIVLITASVGVWYISQPAYQAQKKQSSSPFAFSSIQKDALDKVTIKHGESEASLRKTDQGWIIGGVPAATDITIFLDNLSKIQVGNIVSQSEISFQMLGVDESQGFILSLLSGGEEKFKIITGSQATTSQSFYARNADSNTVYLLYGDIWRFVSRTEEDWRGKQIVAVTEDQIEKLDLVEGAENFSLIRDGDSWKVQQGGTSYPIESNAAQNIFHD
;
A
#
# COMPACT_ATOMS: atom_id res chain seq x y z
N MET A 1 56.58 -40.69 -7.41
CA MET A 1 56.36 -40.09 -8.74
C MET A 1 54.85 -39.94 -8.90
N LYS A 2 54.34 -38.71 -9.00
CA LYS A 2 52.89 -38.44 -9.03
C LYS A 2 52.39 -38.62 -10.46
N ASP A 3 51.43 -39.53 -10.68
CA ASP A 3 50.94 -39.89 -12.01
C ASP A 3 50.34 -38.66 -12.73
N ASN A 4 51.04 -38.21 -13.76
CA ASN A 4 50.62 -37.11 -14.64
C ASN A 4 49.31 -37.41 -15.39
N LYS A 5 48.93 -38.70 -15.52
CA LYS A 5 47.64 -39.13 -16.10
C LYS A 5 46.44 -38.58 -15.31
N SER A 6 46.54 -38.48 -13.98
CA SER A 6 45.46 -37.93 -13.16
C SER A 6 45.29 -36.40 -13.36
N ILE A 7 46.38 -35.70 -13.66
CA ILE A 7 46.37 -34.25 -13.93
C ILE A 7 45.67 -33.95 -15.26
N TYR A 8 45.92 -34.74 -16.31
CA TYR A 8 45.25 -34.56 -17.60
C TYR A 8 43.75 -34.90 -17.55
N LEU A 9 43.35 -35.88 -16.74
CA LEU A 9 41.94 -36.22 -16.53
C LEU A 9 41.19 -35.11 -15.77
N LEU A 10 41.82 -34.52 -14.75
CA LEU A 10 41.24 -33.38 -14.02
C LEU A 10 41.15 -32.13 -14.91
N ALA A 11 42.18 -31.84 -15.71
CA ALA A 11 42.17 -30.72 -16.64
C ALA A 11 41.09 -30.86 -17.72
N GLY A 12 40.92 -32.07 -18.28
CA GLY A 12 39.85 -32.36 -19.24
C GLY A 12 38.46 -32.15 -18.64
N PHE A 13 38.22 -32.63 -17.42
CA PHE A 13 36.95 -32.45 -16.73
C PHE A 13 36.65 -30.98 -16.43
N LEU A 14 37.66 -30.21 -16.02
CA LEU A 14 37.51 -28.79 -15.74
C LEU A 14 37.12 -27.99 -17.00
N ILE A 15 37.70 -28.33 -18.15
CA ILE A 15 37.37 -27.70 -19.44
C ILE A 15 35.92 -27.99 -19.84
N VAL A 16 35.45 -29.22 -19.63
CA VAL A 16 34.05 -29.61 -19.89
C VAL A 16 33.09 -28.85 -18.96
N LEU A 17 33.44 -28.68 -17.68
CA LEU A 17 32.62 -27.90 -16.75
C LEU A 17 32.57 -26.41 -17.13
N ILE A 18 33.70 -25.80 -17.50
CA ILE A 18 33.74 -24.39 -17.89
C ILE A 18 32.94 -24.17 -19.17
N THR A 19 33.08 -25.04 -20.17
CA THR A 19 32.31 -24.94 -21.41
C THR A 19 30.81 -25.16 -21.20
N ALA A 20 30.42 -26.08 -20.31
CA ALA A 20 29.02 -26.26 -19.91
C ALA A 20 28.48 -25.03 -19.18
N SER A 21 29.24 -24.44 -18.25
CA SER A 21 28.83 -23.22 -17.53
C SER A 21 28.70 -22.01 -18.45
N VAL A 22 29.62 -21.83 -19.40
CA VAL A 22 29.54 -20.77 -20.42
C VAL A 22 28.37 -21.02 -21.38
N GLY A 23 28.10 -22.27 -21.75
CA GLY A 23 26.94 -22.66 -22.54
C GLY A 23 25.62 -22.36 -21.83
N VAL A 24 25.50 -22.72 -20.55
CA VAL A 24 24.35 -22.38 -19.71
C VAL A 24 24.18 -20.87 -19.61
N TRP A 25 25.27 -20.11 -19.41
CA TRP A 25 25.23 -18.65 -19.36
C TRP A 25 24.80 -18.03 -20.71
N TYR A 26 25.29 -18.54 -21.84
CA TYR A 26 24.94 -18.03 -23.18
C TYR A 26 23.49 -18.36 -23.56
N ILE A 27 22.98 -19.53 -23.16
CA ILE A 27 21.58 -19.95 -23.41
C ILE A 27 20.61 -19.22 -22.47
N SER A 28 21.03 -18.84 -21.26
CA SER A 28 20.18 -18.10 -20.30
C SER A 28 20.20 -16.58 -20.49
N GLN A 29 21.18 -16.01 -21.20
CA GLN A 29 21.21 -14.59 -21.59
C GLN A 29 19.91 -14.11 -22.29
N PRO A 30 19.40 -14.76 -23.34
CA PRO A 30 18.18 -14.29 -24.01
C PRO A 30 16.92 -14.38 -23.12
N ALA A 31 16.80 -15.39 -22.26
CA ALA A 31 15.66 -15.52 -21.34
C ALA A 31 15.72 -14.49 -20.20
N TYR A 32 16.91 -14.24 -19.64
CA TYR A 32 17.13 -13.24 -18.59
C TYR A 32 16.97 -11.79 -19.11
N GLN A 33 17.40 -11.54 -20.35
CA GLN A 33 17.32 -10.21 -20.98
C GLN A 33 15.95 -9.94 -21.62
N ALA A 34 15.21 -10.96 -22.06
CA ALA A 34 13.82 -10.80 -22.52
C ALA A 34 12.89 -10.36 -21.38
N GLN A 35 13.11 -10.87 -20.17
CA GLN A 35 12.39 -10.44 -18.97
C GLN A 35 12.71 -9.00 -18.56
N LYS A 36 13.91 -8.50 -18.87
CA LYS A 36 14.33 -7.10 -18.62
C LYS A 36 13.86 -6.11 -19.70
N LYS A 37 13.36 -6.56 -20.85
CA LYS A 37 13.02 -5.73 -22.02
C LYS A 37 11.59 -5.22 -22.09
N GLN A 38 10.74 -5.50 -21.09
CA GLN A 38 9.40 -4.92 -21.06
C GLN A 38 9.43 -3.56 -20.36
N SER A 39 9.87 -2.53 -21.10
CA SER A 39 10.01 -1.14 -20.64
C SER A 39 8.68 -0.37 -20.48
N SER A 40 7.56 -1.09 -20.37
CA SER A 40 6.27 -0.53 -19.94
C SER A 40 5.70 -1.47 -18.88
N SER A 41 5.52 -0.97 -17.66
CA SER A 41 4.83 -1.72 -16.60
C SER A 41 3.50 -2.24 -17.17
N PRO A 42 3.22 -3.55 -17.11
CA PRO A 42 1.95 -4.13 -17.59
C PRO A 42 0.75 -3.57 -16.83
N PHE A 43 1.01 -2.95 -15.67
CA PHE A 43 0.06 -2.18 -14.91
C PHE A 43 0.38 -0.70 -15.07
N ALA A 44 -0.59 0.07 -15.53
CA ALA A 44 -0.48 1.50 -15.78
C ALA A 44 -0.44 2.35 -14.49
N PHE A 45 0.08 1.83 -13.36
CA PHE A 45 0.03 2.46 -12.03
C PHE A 45 0.66 3.85 -12.00
N SER A 46 1.78 4.04 -12.69
CA SER A 46 2.53 5.31 -12.71
C SER A 46 1.88 6.38 -13.59
N SER A 47 1.05 5.99 -14.56
CA SER A 47 0.27 6.91 -15.40
C SER A 47 -1.04 7.37 -14.74
N ILE A 48 -1.37 6.83 -13.56
CA ILE A 48 -2.56 7.24 -12.82
C ILE A 48 -2.30 8.62 -12.20
N GLN A 49 -2.96 9.63 -12.75
CA GLN A 49 -3.04 10.94 -12.13
C GLN A 49 -3.98 10.85 -10.92
N LYS A 50 -3.42 10.58 -9.73
CA LYS A 50 -4.18 10.41 -8.48
C LYS A 50 -5.18 11.55 -8.25
N ASP A 51 -4.79 12.78 -8.59
CA ASP A 51 -5.62 13.97 -8.39
C ASP A 51 -6.83 14.02 -9.33
N ALA A 52 -6.75 13.38 -10.48
CA ALA A 52 -7.82 13.29 -11.47
C ALA A 52 -8.79 12.12 -11.20
N LEU A 53 -8.49 11.23 -10.25
CA LEU A 53 -9.38 10.13 -9.90
C LEU A 53 -10.67 10.65 -9.26
N ASP A 54 -11.80 10.14 -9.71
CA ASP A 54 -13.13 10.49 -9.19
C ASP A 54 -13.82 9.32 -8.47
N LYS A 55 -13.40 8.07 -8.74
CA LYS A 55 -13.96 6.87 -8.11
C LYS A 55 -12.90 5.78 -7.91
N VAL A 56 -12.98 5.13 -6.76
CA VAL A 56 -12.27 3.88 -6.45
C VAL A 56 -13.31 2.84 -6.08
N THR A 57 -13.30 1.68 -6.74
CA THR A 57 -14.12 0.54 -6.35
C THR A 57 -13.25 -0.66 -6.03
N ILE A 58 -13.61 -1.35 -4.95
CA ILE A 58 -13.00 -2.61 -4.54
C ILE A 58 -14.15 -3.61 -4.38
N LYS A 59 -14.17 -4.64 -5.22
CA LYS A 59 -15.19 -5.70 -5.19
C LYS A 59 -14.58 -7.02 -4.77
N HIS A 60 -15.32 -7.80 -3.98
CA HIS A 60 -14.97 -9.17 -3.62
C HIS A 60 -16.24 -9.95 -3.29
N GLY A 61 -16.57 -10.94 -4.13
CA GLY A 61 -17.86 -11.62 -4.08
C GLY A 61 -19.02 -10.63 -4.25
N GLU A 62 -19.96 -10.64 -3.31
CA GLU A 62 -21.11 -9.71 -3.30
C GLU A 62 -20.81 -8.36 -2.63
N SER A 63 -19.63 -8.21 -2.00
CA SER A 63 -19.25 -7.00 -1.29
C SER A 63 -18.59 -5.99 -2.25
N GLU A 64 -18.94 -4.71 -2.10
CA GLU A 64 -18.34 -3.60 -2.84
C GLU A 64 -18.07 -2.42 -1.90
N ALA A 65 -16.83 -1.95 -1.85
CA ALA A 65 -16.49 -0.63 -1.32
C ALA A 65 -16.36 0.35 -2.50
N SER A 66 -17.24 1.35 -2.58
CA SER A 66 -17.26 2.34 -3.66
C SER A 66 -17.01 3.75 -3.11
N LEU A 67 -15.76 4.18 -3.16
CA LEU A 67 -15.36 5.53 -2.78
C LEU A 67 -15.50 6.49 -3.96
N ARG A 68 -16.01 7.70 -3.71
CA ARG A 68 -16.13 8.78 -4.70
C ARG A 68 -15.45 10.04 -4.19
N LYS A 69 -14.79 10.77 -5.09
CA LYS A 69 -14.23 12.08 -4.78
C LYS A 69 -15.30 13.16 -4.97
N THR A 70 -15.37 14.09 -4.03
CA THR A 70 -16.17 15.32 -4.09
C THR A 70 -15.27 16.53 -3.81
N ASP A 71 -15.84 17.72 -3.87
CA ASP A 71 -15.14 18.97 -3.52
C ASP A 71 -14.66 18.99 -2.04
N GLN A 72 -15.29 18.19 -1.17
CA GLN A 72 -14.98 18.09 0.25
C GLN A 72 -14.04 16.91 0.58
N GLY A 73 -13.60 16.15 -0.42
CA GLY A 73 -12.74 14.99 -0.25
C GLY A 73 -13.40 13.68 -0.68
N TRP A 74 -12.84 12.56 -0.23
CA TRP A 74 -13.38 11.23 -0.54
C TRP A 74 -14.56 10.91 0.37
N ILE A 75 -15.62 10.35 -0.21
CA ILE A 75 -16.82 9.87 0.48
C ILE A 75 -17.08 8.40 0.15
N ILE A 76 -17.77 7.70 1.03
CA ILE A 76 -18.29 6.35 0.83
C ILE A 76 -19.64 6.22 1.52
N GLY A 77 -20.64 5.69 0.81
CA GLY A 77 -22.00 5.54 1.35
C GLY A 77 -22.61 6.84 1.92
N GLY A 78 -22.25 7.99 1.35
CA GLY A 78 -22.75 9.31 1.76
C GLY A 78 -22.02 9.98 2.94
N VAL A 79 -21.03 9.32 3.54
CA VAL A 79 -20.23 9.87 4.66
C VAL A 79 -18.77 10.08 4.23
N PRO A 80 -17.99 10.93 4.94
CA PRO A 80 -16.56 11.06 4.70
C PRO A 80 -15.85 9.70 4.76
N ALA A 81 -14.93 9.47 3.83
CA ALA A 81 -14.07 8.29 3.85
C ALA A 81 -12.94 8.43 4.86
N ALA A 82 -12.38 7.31 5.30
CA ALA A 82 -11.18 7.27 6.12
C ALA A 82 -10.00 7.92 5.38
N THR A 83 -9.16 8.66 6.11
CA THR A 83 -7.95 9.34 5.58
C THR A 83 -6.97 8.38 4.90
N ASP A 84 -7.03 7.11 5.28
CA ASP A 84 -6.32 5.97 4.69
C ASP A 84 -6.45 5.86 3.17
N ILE A 85 -7.50 6.43 2.55
CA ILE A 85 -7.64 6.45 1.07
C ILE A 85 -6.46 7.16 0.41
N THR A 86 -5.93 8.21 1.02
CA THR A 86 -4.77 8.95 0.52
C THR A 86 -3.51 8.09 0.58
N ILE A 87 -3.33 7.33 1.69
CA ILE A 87 -2.21 6.40 1.86
C ILE A 87 -2.30 5.26 0.85
N PHE A 88 -3.50 4.72 0.62
CA PHE A 88 -3.75 3.68 -0.37
C PHE A 88 -3.36 4.13 -1.78
N LEU A 89 -3.84 5.30 -2.21
CA LEU A 89 -3.52 5.85 -3.53
C LEU A 89 -2.03 6.15 -3.69
N ASP A 90 -1.37 6.56 -2.60
CA ASP A 90 0.07 6.74 -2.59
C ASP A 90 0.82 5.41 -2.77
N ASN A 91 0.47 4.40 -1.98
CA ASN A 91 1.07 3.07 -2.08
C ASN A 91 0.83 2.42 -3.44
N LEU A 92 -0.35 2.64 -4.04
CA LEU A 92 -0.68 2.13 -5.37
C LEU A 92 0.31 2.62 -6.44
N SER A 93 0.71 3.89 -6.39
CA SER A 93 1.69 4.46 -7.33
C SER A 93 3.12 3.94 -7.13
N LYS A 94 3.39 3.33 -5.98
CA LYS A 94 4.71 2.81 -5.59
C LYS A 94 4.84 1.31 -5.83
N ILE A 95 3.80 0.66 -6.34
CA ILE A 95 3.83 -0.78 -6.63
C ILE A 95 4.94 -1.09 -7.63
N GLN A 96 5.72 -2.11 -7.29
CA GLN A 96 6.73 -2.66 -8.18
C GLN A 96 6.19 -3.95 -8.80
N VAL A 97 6.33 -4.05 -10.12
CA VAL A 97 5.96 -5.25 -10.86
C VAL A 97 7.14 -6.21 -10.86
N GLY A 98 6.91 -7.39 -10.28
CA GLY A 98 7.84 -8.50 -10.28
C GLY A 98 7.71 -9.40 -11.49
N ASN A 99 8.07 -10.67 -11.28
CA ASN A 99 8.09 -11.67 -12.33
C ASN A 99 6.68 -12.11 -12.74
N ILE A 100 6.57 -12.60 -13.98
CA ILE A 100 5.42 -13.38 -14.42
C ILE A 100 5.41 -14.70 -13.64
N VAL A 101 4.28 -15.01 -13.01
CA VAL A 101 4.04 -16.23 -12.24
C VAL A 101 3.36 -17.28 -13.11
N SER A 102 2.42 -16.85 -13.96
CA SER A 102 1.67 -17.73 -14.85
C SER A 102 1.07 -16.96 -16.02
N GLN A 103 0.77 -17.67 -17.10
CA GLN A 103 -0.01 -17.17 -18.26
C GLN A 103 -1.21 -18.08 -18.56
N SER A 104 -1.56 -18.98 -17.63
CA SER A 104 -2.62 -19.97 -17.78
C SER A 104 -3.79 -19.65 -16.87
N GLU A 105 -5.00 -19.61 -17.42
CA GLU A 105 -6.25 -19.38 -16.67
C GLU A 105 -6.48 -20.42 -15.57
N ILE A 106 -6.00 -21.65 -15.76
CA ILE A 106 -6.09 -22.73 -14.76
C ILE A 106 -5.40 -22.32 -13.44
N SER A 107 -4.40 -21.44 -13.50
CA SER A 107 -3.72 -20.96 -12.31
C SER A 107 -4.51 -19.91 -11.52
N PHE A 108 -5.58 -19.32 -12.09
CA PHE A 108 -6.24 -18.18 -11.47
C PHE A 108 -6.82 -18.52 -10.10
N GLN A 109 -7.54 -19.63 -10.01
CA GLN A 109 -8.14 -20.09 -8.75
C GLN A 109 -7.07 -20.42 -7.71
N MET A 110 -5.98 -21.09 -8.12
CA MET A 110 -4.88 -21.42 -7.22
C MET A 110 -4.16 -20.18 -6.67
N LEU A 111 -4.12 -19.10 -7.47
CA LEU A 111 -3.47 -17.84 -7.11
C LEU A 111 -4.46 -16.80 -6.54
N GLY A 112 -5.75 -17.13 -6.47
CA GLY A 112 -6.83 -16.25 -6.04
C GLY A 112 -7.05 -15.03 -6.93
N VAL A 113 -6.67 -15.10 -8.21
CA VAL A 113 -6.80 -13.98 -9.18
C VAL A 113 -7.96 -14.18 -10.16
N ASP A 114 -8.86 -15.12 -9.90
CA ASP A 114 -10.15 -15.20 -10.60
C ASP A 114 -11.15 -14.19 -10.00
N GLU A 115 -12.21 -13.86 -10.75
CA GLU A 115 -13.20 -12.86 -10.31
C GLU A 115 -14.02 -13.29 -9.08
N SER A 116 -14.10 -14.58 -8.77
CA SER A 116 -14.88 -15.09 -7.65
C SER A 116 -14.12 -15.03 -6.32
N GLN A 117 -12.78 -15.10 -6.35
CA GLN A 117 -11.94 -15.11 -5.14
C GLN A 117 -11.07 -13.86 -4.99
N GLY A 118 -10.74 -13.20 -6.09
CA GLY A 118 -9.86 -12.03 -6.07
C GLY A 118 -10.58 -10.75 -5.68
N PHE A 119 -9.80 -9.76 -5.23
CA PHE A 119 -10.30 -8.40 -5.07
C PHE A 119 -10.14 -7.67 -6.40
N ILE A 120 -11.26 -7.22 -6.96
CA ILE A 120 -11.30 -6.45 -8.20
C ILE A 120 -11.20 -4.97 -7.82
N LEU A 121 -10.03 -4.38 -8.08
CA LEU A 121 -9.77 -2.95 -7.88
C LEU A 121 -9.97 -2.21 -9.20
N SER A 122 -10.89 -1.24 -9.22
CA SER A 122 -11.11 -0.38 -10.38
C SER A 122 -10.99 1.09 -10.01
N LEU A 123 -10.34 1.88 -10.86
CA LEU A 123 -10.17 3.33 -10.69
C LEU A 123 -10.72 4.06 -11.90
N LEU A 124 -11.55 5.07 -11.64
CA LEU A 124 -12.15 5.90 -12.69
C LEU A 124 -11.66 7.34 -12.60
N SER A 125 -11.60 7.98 -13.76
CA SER A 125 -11.32 9.40 -13.93
C SER A 125 -12.14 9.95 -15.09
N GLY A 126 -12.88 11.03 -14.85
CA GLY A 126 -13.86 11.56 -15.80
C GLY A 126 -15.02 10.60 -16.07
N GLY A 127 -15.32 9.69 -15.13
CA GLY A 127 -16.31 8.62 -15.30
C GLY A 127 -15.86 7.45 -16.18
N GLU A 128 -14.63 7.46 -16.69
CA GLU A 128 -14.06 6.37 -17.50
C GLU A 128 -13.14 5.49 -16.65
N GLU A 129 -13.25 4.17 -16.79
CA GLU A 129 -12.35 3.22 -16.11
C GLU A 129 -10.95 3.28 -16.72
N LYS A 130 -10.00 3.81 -15.95
CA LYS A 130 -8.60 3.96 -16.38
C LYS A 130 -7.73 2.79 -15.95
N PHE A 131 -8.21 2.01 -14.99
CA PHE A 131 -7.44 0.97 -14.35
C PHE A 131 -8.36 -0.07 -13.74
N LYS A 132 -8.10 -1.35 -14.05
CA LYS A 132 -8.83 -2.48 -13.46
C LYS A 132 -7.92 -3.70 -13.33
N ILE A 133 -7.71 -4.13 -12.08
CA ILE A 133 -6.92 -5.33 -11.77
C ILE A 133 -7.69 -6.26 -10.85
N ILE A 134 -7.28 -7.52 -10.88
CA ILE A 134 -7.67 -8.51 -9.89
C ILE A 134 -6.44 -8.86 -9.09
N THR A 135 -6.52 -8.63 -7.78
CA THR A 135 -5.48 -8.99 -6.81
C THR A 135 -5.90 -10.26 -6.08
N GLY A 136 -5.00 -11.22 -5.99
CA GLY A 136 -5.19 -12.49 -5.33
C GLY A 136 -4.29 -12.67 -4.12
N SER A 137 -4.02 -13.92 -3.75
CA SER A 137 -3.39 -14.26 -2.48
C SER A 137 -2.04 -13.56 -2.26
N GLN A 138 -1.73 -13.28 -0.99
CA GLN A 138 -0.38 -12.86 -0.61
C GLN A 138 0.62 -13.97 -0.92
N ALA A 139 1.77 -13.58 -1.48
CA ALA A 139 2.89 -14.49 -1.63
C ALA A 139 3.70 -14.54 -0.32
N THR A 140 4.55 -15.56 -0.19
CA THR A 140 5.33 -15.84 1.03
C THR A 140 6.39 -14.77 1.34
N THR A 141 6.71 -13.89 0.39
CA THR A 141 7.65 -12.78 0.58
C THR A 141 6.91 -11.58 1.15
N SER A 142 7.54 -10.86 2.08
CA SER A 142 6.94 -9.68 2.72
C SER A 142 6.40 -8.67 1.70
N GLN A 143 5.15 -8.24 1.90
CA GLN A 143 4.42 -7.26 1.07
C GLN A 143 4.35 -7.61 -0.41
N SER A 144 4.14 -8.88 -0.74
CA SER A 144 3.92 -9.32 -2.11
C SER A 144 2.61 -10.07 -2.28
N PHE A 145 2.00 -9.96 -3.46
CA PHE A 145 0.71 -10.57 -3.79
C PHE A 145 0.60 -10.83 -5.29
N TYR A 146 -0.24 -11.78 -5.67
CA TYR A 146 -0.51 -12.07 -7.09
C TYR A 146 -1.50 -11.07 -7.67
N ALA A 147 -1.30 -10.63 -8.90
CA ALA A 147 -2.29 -9.81 -9.59
C ALA A 147 -2.25 -9.99 -11.10
N ARG A 148 -3.37 -9.69 -11.75
CA ARG A 148 -3.49 -9.59 -13.21
C ARG A 148 -4.38 -8.41 -13.60
N ASN A 149 -4.18 -7.88 -14.81
CA ASN A 149 -5.22 -7.06 -15.42
C ASN A 149 -6.46 -7.92 -15.67
N ALA A 150 -7.65 -7.36 -15.51
CA ALA A 150 -8.90 -8.12 -15.69
C ALA A 150 -8.99 -8.74 -17.11
N ASP A 151 -8.45 -8.04 -18.11
CA ASP A 151 -8.47 -8.46 -19.52
C ASP A 151 -7.20 -9.23 -19.96
N SER A 152 -6.38 -9.69 -19.01
CA SER A 152 -5.13 -10.42 -19.29
C SER A 152 -5.04 -11.74 -18.55
N ASN A 153 -4.48 -12.73 -19.24
CA ASN A 153 -4.15 -14.02 -18.65
C ASN A 153 -2.80 -14.06 -17.94
N THR A 154 -2.02 -12.99 -18.05
CA THR A 154 -0.70 -12.93 -17.41
C THR A 154 -0.84 -12.53 -15.95
N VAL A 155 -0.44 -13.44 -15.07
CA VAL A 155 -0.38 -13.22 -13.62
C VAL A 155 1.03 -12.80 -13.24
N TYR A 156 1.13 -11.70 -12.51
CA TYR A 156 2.37 -11.14 -12.01
C TYR A 156 2.44 -11.26 -10.49
N LEU A 157 3.67 -11.32 -9.98
CA LEU A 157 3.95 -11.06 -8.58
C LEU A 157 4.14 -9.54 -8.40
N LEU A 158 3.29 -8.89 -7.61
CA LEU A 158 3.42 -7.47 -7.28
C LEU A 158 4.03 -7.31 -5.90
N TYR A 159 4.79 -6.23 -5.72
CA TYR A 159 5.37 -5.83 -4.45
C TYR A 159 4.83 -4.45 -4.06
N GLY A 160 4.29 -4.35 -2.85
CA GLY A 160 3.75 -3.10 -2.30
C GLY A 160 2.72 -3.33 -1.21
N ASP A 161 2.49 -2.28 -0.42
CA ASP A 161 1.55 -2.29 0.70
C ASP A 161 0.16 -1.81 0.27
N ILE A 162 -0.46 -2.51 -0.69
CA ILE A 162 -1.87 -2.26 -1.05
C ILE A 162 -2.82 -3.38 -0.65
N TRP A 163 -2.31 -4.59 -0.41
CA TRP A 163 -3.14 -5.76 -0.14
C TRP A 163 -4.07 -5.56 1.06
N ARG A 164 -3.54 -4.98 2.16
CA ARG A 164 -4.31 -4.67 3.37
C ARG A 164 -5.41 -3.64 3.18
N PHE A 165 -5.40 -2.90 2.09
CA PHE A 165 -6.42 -1.90 1.74
C PHE A 165 -7.48 -2.50 0.84
N VAL A 166 -7.07 -3.28 -0.18
CA VAL A 166 -8.05 -3.97 -1.05
C VAL A 166 -8.83 -5.05 -0.28
N SER A 167 -8.28 -5.58 0.81
CA SER A 167 -9.00 -6.53 1.67
C SER A 167 -10.01 -5.89 2.64
N ARG A 168 -10.18 -4.56 2.62
CA ARG A 168 -11.08 -3.84 3.54
C ARG A 168 -12.53 -3.91 3.11
N THR A 169 -13.42 -3.91 4.10
CA THR A 169 -14.86 -3.78 3.88
C THR A 169 -15.26 -2.33 3.62
N GLU A 170 -16.50 -2.10 3.17
CA GLU A 170 -17.06 -0.75 3.04
C GLU A 170 -16.97 0.03 4.37
N GLU A 171 -17.26 -0.63 5.49
CA GLU A 171 -17.24 -0.03 6.82
C GLU A 171 -15.84 0.43 7.24
N ASP A 172 -14.80 -0.32 6.88
CA ASP A 172 -13.41 0.04 7.17
C ASP A 172 -12.95 1.29 6.39
N TRP A 173 -13.63 1.61 5.30
CA TRP A 173 -13.39 2.81 4.50
C TRP A 173 -14.19 4.01 4.96
N ARG A 174 -15.17 3.86 5.86
CA ARG A 174 -15.90 4.99 6.46
C ARG A 174 -15.02 5.70 7.48
N GLY A 175 -15.00 7.03 7.44
CA GLY A 175 -14.31 7.84 8.44
C GLY A 175 -14.94 7.66 9.81
N LYS A 176 -14.20 7.12 10.78
CA LYS A 176 -14.67 6.86 12.15
C LYS A 176 -14.56 8.09 13.06
N GLN A 177 -14.83 9.27 12.52
CA GLN A 177 -14.70 10.51 13.28
C GLN A 177 -15.92 10.68 14.18
N ILE A 178 -15.77 10.31 15.46
CA ILE A 178 -16.87 10.36 16.44
C ILE A 178 -17.09 11.80 16.94
N VAL A 179 -16.06 12.65 16.99
CA VAL A 179 -16.16 14.10 17.25
C VAL A 179 -14.97 14.82 16.61
N ALA A 180 -15.20 15.91 15.89
CA ALA A 180 -14.15 16.87 15.55
C ALA A 180 -14.00 17.84 16.73
N VAL A 181 -13.07 17.58 17.65
CA VAL A 181 -12.79 18.51 18.75
C VAL A 181 -12.01 19.69 18.18
N THR A 182 -12.63 20.84 18.10
CA THR A 182 -11.97 22.09 17.75
C THR A 182 -11.42 22.76 19.02
N GLU A 183 -10.39 23.60 18.89
CA GLU A 183 -9.70 24.17 20.06
C GLU A 183 -10.66 24.95 20.99
N ASP A 184 -11.65 25.62 20.40
CA ASP A 184 -12.73 26.35 21.07
C ASP A 184 -13.67 25.44 21.88
N GLN A 185 -13.72 24.14 21.58
CA GLN A 185 -14.51 23.16 22.32
C GLN A 185 -13.75 22.56 23.51
N ILE A 186 -12.45 22.87 23.67
CA ILE A 186 -11.65 22.39 24.79
C ILE A 186 -11.82 23.36 25.97
N GLU A 187 -12.62 22.94 26.97
CA GLU A 187 -12.84 23.72 28.20
C GLU A 187 -11.78 23.42 29.27
N LYS A 188 -11.22 22.21 29.29
CA LYS A 188 -10.28 21.75 30.32
C LYS A 188 -9.30 20.71 29.76
N LEU A 189 -8.03 20.82 30.13
CA LEU A 189 -7.01 19.79 29.92
C LEU A 189 -6.46 19.37 31.27
N ASP A 190 -6.45 18.07 31.55
CA ASP A 190 -5.86 17.51 32.76
C ASP A 190 -4.51 16.87 32.42
N LEU A 191 -3.43 17.37 33.03
CA LEU A 191 -2.09 16.82 32.94
C LEU A 191 -1.74 16.10 34.25
N VAL A 192 -1.42 14.82 34.15
CA VAL A 192 -1.06 13.97 35.29
C VAL A 192 0.41 13.59 35.16
N GLU A 193 1.25 14.14 36.02
CA GLU A 193 2.68 13.81 36.09
C GLU A 193 3.01 13.27 37.50
N GLY A 194 3.06 11.94 37.62
CA GLY A 194 3.31 11.28 38.90
C GLY A 194 2.20 11.53 39.93
N ALA A 195 2.55 12.15 41.06
CA ALA A 195 1.60 12.53 42.12
C ALA A 195 1.03 13.95 41.97
N GLU A 196 1.52 14.70 40.97
CA GLU A 196 1.07 16.06 40.71
C GLU A 196 0.05 16.08 39.57
N ASN A 197 -1.08 16.72 39.84
CA ASN A 197 -2.14 16.94 38.87
C ASN A 197 -2.26 18.44 38.60
N PHE A 198 -2.13 18.82 37.33
CA PHE A 198 -2.35 20.17 36.87
C PHE A 198 -3.53 20.18 35.91
N SER A 199 -4.42 21.15 36.02
CA SER A 199 -5.48 21.37 35.05
C SER A 199 -5.28 22.70 34.35
N LEU A 200 -5.35 22.73 33.02
CA LEU A 200 -5.55 23.97 32.27
C LEU A 200 -7.05 24.14 32.08
N ILE A 201 -7.61 25.28 32.51
CA ILE A 201 -9.03 25.60 32.37
C ILE A 201 -9.14 26.83 31.49
N ARG A 202 -10.01 26.77 30.49
CA ARG A 202 -10.31 27.90 29.62
C ARG A 202 -11.13 28.93 30.40
N ASP A 203 -10.68 30.18 30.39
CA ASP A 203 -11.34 31.34 30.98
C ASP A 203 -11.47 32.43 29.90
N GLY A 204 -12.61 32.42 29.21
CA GLY A 204 -12.83 33.22 28.00
C GLY A 204 -11.87 32.82 26.87
N ASP A 205 -11.09 33.78 26.40
CA ASP A 205 -10.07 33.59 25.34
C ASP A 205 -8.69 33.20 25.91
N SER A 206 -8.59 32.97 27.22
CA SER A 206 -7.34 32.70 27.92
C SER A 206 -7.36 31.37 28.67
N TRP A 207 -6.20 30.86 29.06
CA TRP A 207 -6.06 29.64 29.85
C TRP A 207 -5.55 29.97 31.26
N LYS A 208 -6.06 29.28 32.27
CA LYS A 208 -5.60 29.32 33.66
C LYS A 208 -5.10 27.96 34.09
N VAL A 209 -4.02 27.93 34.88
CA VAL A 209 -3.56 26.70 35.54
C VAL A 209 -4.28 26.55 36.87
N GLN A 210 -4.82 25.37 37.14
CA GLN A 210 -5.36 24.98 38.43
C GLN A 210 -4.50 23.86 39.02
N GLN A 211 -4.02 24.05 40.24
CA GLN A 211 -3.27 23.05 41.01
C GLN A 211 -3.77 23.07 42.45
N GLY A 212 -4.12 21.91 43.00
CA GLY A 212 -4.53 21.79 44.41
C GLY A 212 -5.71 22.69 44.81
N GLY A 213 -6.63 22.98 43.88
CA GLY A 213 -7.79 23.86 44.12
C GLY A 213 -7.53 25.36 43.98
N THR A 214 -6.28 25.77 43.73
CA THR A 214 -5.90 27.18 43.49
C THR A 214 -5.71 27.43 42.01
N SER A 215 -6.15 28.58 41.50
CA SER A 215 -6.05 28.95 40.09
C SER A 215 -5.10 30.13 39.87
N TYR A 216 -4.21 30.00 38.90
CA TYR A 216 -3.21 30.99 38.50
C TYR A 216 -3.42 31.38 37.03
N PRO A 217 -3.38 32.68 36.68
CA PRO A 217 -3.35 33.10 35.28
C PRO A 217 -2.06 32.59 34.63
N ILE A 218 -2.14 32.15 33.37
CA ILE A 218 -0.93 31.85 32.61
C ILE A 218 -0.39 33.17 32.07
N GLU A 219 0.76 33.59 32.57
CA GLU A 219 1.47 34.72 31.97
C GLU A 219 1.91 34.34 30.55
N SER A 220 1.70 35.28 29.63
CA SER A 220 1.27 35.11 28.24
C SER A 220 2.30 34.55 27.24
N ASN A 221 3.21 33.70 27.66
CA ASN A 221 4.32 33.21 26.83
C ASN A 221 4.62 31.70 26.96
N ALA A 222 3.98 30.98 27.89
CA ALA A 222 4.16 29.53 28.01
C ALA A 222 3.06 28.69 27.30
N ALA A 223 1.81 29.15 27.27
CA ALA A 223 0.69 28.35 26.73
C ALA A 223 0.52 28.39 25.20
N GLN A 224 1.07 29.39 24.51
CA GLN A 224 0.91 29.51 23.04
C GLN A 224 1.71 28.46 22.24
N ASN A 225 2.67 27.75 22.87
CA ASN A 225 3.52 26.77 22.19
C ASN A 225 3.06 25.31 22.36
N ILE A 226 1.93 25.04 23.01
CA ILE A 226 1.50 23.66 23.30
C ILE A 226 0.70 23.05 22.14
N PHE A 227 0.17 23.87 21.23
CA PHE A 227 -0.70 23.43 20.13
C PHE A 227 -0.10 23.65 18.72
N HIS A 228 1.16 24.08 18.63
CA HIS A 228 1.90 24.22 17.39
C HIS A 228 3.00 23.16 17.30
N ASP A 229 2.63 21.95 16.91
CA ASP A 229 3.48 20.98 16.16
C ASP A 229 2.59 19.95 15.45
#